data_AF-A0A842KLP6-F1
#
_entry.id   AF-A0A842KLP6-F1
#
_cell.length_a   1.000
_cell.length_b   1.000
_cell.length_c   1.000
_cell.angle_alpha   90.00
_cell.angle_beta   90.00
_cell.angle_gamma   90.00
#
_symmetry.space_group_name_H-M   'P 1'
#
loop_
_entity.id
_entity.type
_entity.pdbx_description
1 polymer ?
#
loop_
_entity_poly.entity_id
_entity_poly.type
_entity_poly.pdbx_seq_one_letter_code
_entity_poly.pdbx_strand_id
1 'polypeptide(L)'
;MKKVLNGKLYNTKKSTPIATWDNGADMSDSIYCEETLCKTSTGDFFIYCKNVKGHDLIAITAEDAFEWLRKHDLLDKAYKSLNISDSS
;
A
#
# COMPACT_ATOMS: atom_id res chain seq x y z
N MET A 1 -6.41 -8.52 6.90
CA MET A 1 -7.14 -7.44 7.60
C MET A 1 -8.36 -6.97 6.82
N LYS A 2 -9.45 -6.61 7.52
CA LYS A 2 -10.63 -5.93 6.96
C LYS A 2 -11.04 -4.79 7.89
N LYS A 3 -11.37 -3.61 7.35
CA LYS A 3 -11.77 -2.43 8.14
C LYS A 3 -12.73 -1.57 7.32
N VAL A 4 -13.72 -0.96 7.97
CA VAL A 4 -14.57 0.06 7.35
C VAL A 4 -13.96 1.43 7.67
N LEU A 5 -13.65 2.21 6.64
CA LEU A 5 -13.10 3.56 6.74
C LEU A 5 -13.93 4.47 5.84
N ASN A 6 -14.41 5.60 6.36
CA ASN A 6 -15.24 6.56 5.61
C ASN A 6 -16.43 5.91 4.87
N GLY A 7 -17.08 4.92 5.49
CA GLY A 7 -18.21 4.18 4.91
C GLY A 7 -17.83 3.16 3.82
N LYS A 8 -16.54 3.01 3.47
CA LYS A 8 -16.04 2.04 2.50
C LYS A 8 -15.38 0.85 3.20
N LEU A 9 -15.56 -0.35 2.66
CA LEU A 9 -14.95 -1.57 3.18
C LEU A 9 -13.60 -1.82 2.49
N TYR A 10 -12.54 -1.79 3.29
CA TYR A 10 -11.19 -2.13 2.85
C TYR A 10 -10.83 -3.55 3.31
N ASN A 11 -10.35 -4.38 2.38
CA ASN A 11 -10.06 -5.77 2.65
C ASN A 11 -8.83 -6.26 1.86
N THR A 12 -7.73 -6.43 2.57
CA THR A 12 -6.46 -6.99 2.05
C THR A 12 -6.60 -8.30 1.27
N LYS A 13 -7.56 -9.18 1.60
CA LYS A 13 -7.74 -10.47 0.88
C LYS A 13 -8.45 -10.32 -0.46
N LYS A 14 -9.18 -9.22 -0.67
CA LYS A 14 -9.94 -8.94 -1.89
C LYS A 14 -9.33 -7.82 -2.72
N SER A 15 -8.18 -7.31 -2.29
CA SER A 15 -7.51 -6.16 -2.90
C SER A 15 -6.21 -6.63 -3.54
N THR A 16 -5.80 -5.93 -4.58
CA THR A 16 -4.57 -6.20 -5.32
C THR A 16 -3.42 -5.42 -4.67
N PRO A 17 -2.37 -6.08 -4.16
CA PRO A 17 -1.17 -5.38 -3.72
C PRO A 17 -0.42 -4.82 -4.94
N ILE A 18 -0.04 -3.55 -4.89
CA ILE A 18 0.72 -2.87 -5.94
C ILE A 18 2.21 -2.93 -5.62
N ALA A 19 2.56 -2.55 -4.39
CA ALA A 19 3.95 -2.47 -3.96
C ALA A 19 4.05 -2.61 -2.44
N THR A 20 5.17 -3.14 -1.98
CA THR A 20 5.53 -3.25 -0.57
C THR A 20 6.88 -2.59 -0.35
N TRP A 21 6.97 -1.86 0.74
CA TRP A 21 8.18 -1.25 1.26
C TRP A 21 8.33 -1.65 2.73
N ASP A 22 9.56 -1.84 3.18
CA ASP A 22 9.90 -1.97 4.60
C ASP A 22 11.13 -1.14 4.91
N ASN A 23 11.33 -0.83 6.19
CA ASN A 23 12.44 0.00 6.63
C ASN A 23 13.77 -0.75 6.83
N GLY A 24 13.86 -2.01 6.39
CA GLY A 24 15.05 -2.85 6.48
C GLY A 24 15.35 -3.37 7.89
N ALA A 25 14.50 -3.10 8.88
CA ALA A 25 14.67 -3.60 10.23
C ALA A 25 14.14 -5.03 10.37
N ASP A 26 14.72 -5.81 11.29
CA ASP A 26 14.25 -7.16 11.56
C ASP A 26 12.87 -7.14 12.20
N MET A 27 12.02 -8.14 11.92
CA MET A 27 10.65 -8.17 12.44
C MET A 27 10.58 -8.22 13.98
N SER A 28 11.67 -8.58 14.67
CA SER A 28 11.80 -8.53 16.12
C SER A 28 12.15 -7.15 16.67
N ASP A 29 12.64 -6.23 15.82
CA ASP A 29 13.04 -4.90 16.24
C ASP A 29 11.83 -4.01 16.51
N SER A 30 11.91 -3.24 17.59
CA SER A 30 10.86 -2.29 17.99
C SER A 30 10.57 -1.20 16.94
N ILE A 31 11.49 -1.03 15.98
CA ILE A 31 11.37 -0.07 14.88
C ILE A 31 10.83 -0.70 13.59
N TYR A 32 10.58 -2.02 13.52
CA TYR A 32 10.10 -2.66 12.30
C TYR A 32 8.82 -2.04 11.77
N CYS A 33 8.84 -1.69 10.49
CA CYS A 33 7.71 -1.15 9.76
C CYS A 33 7.70 -1.70 8.32
N GLU A 34 6.57 -2.26 7.92
CA GLU A 34 6.28 -2.70 6.57
C GLU A 34 4.97 -2.05 6.13
N GLU A 35 4.96 -1.51 4.92
CA GLU A 35 3.81 -0.85 4.32
C GLU A 35 3.55 -1.45 2.94
N THR A 36 2.31 -1.83 2.68
CA THR A 36 1.88 -2.36 1.38
C THR A 36 0.78 -1.50 0.81
N LEU A 37 1.06 -0.84 -0.32
CA LEU A 37 0.05 -0.14 -1.10
C LEU A 37 -0.85 -1.14 -1.80
N CYS A 38 -2.15 -1.01 -1.58
CA CYS A 38 -3.18 -1.88 -2.12
C CYS A 38 -4.23 -1.09 -2.91
N LYS A 39 -4.79 -1.73 -3.94
CA LYS A 39 -5.93 -1.24 -4.70
C LYS A 39 -7.11 -2.19 -4.57
N THR A 40 -8.26 -1.67 -4.20
CA THR A 40 -9.51 -2.43 -4.16
C THR A 40 -10.04 -2.70 -5.57
N SER A 41 -10.97 -3.65 -5.72
CA SER A 41 -11.64 -3.89 -7.00
C SER A 41 -12.45 -2.69 -7.51
N THR A 42 -12.87 -1.79 -6.62
CA THR A 42 -13.59 -0.55 -6.96
C THR A 42 -12.65 0.59 -7.36
N GLY A 43 -11.33 0.38 -7.24
CA GLY A 43 -10.32 1.37 -7.61
C GLY A 43 -9.84 2.27 -6.47
N ASP A 44 -10.42 2.13 -5.26
CA ASP A 44 -9.95 2.85 -4.07
C ASP A 44 -8.59 2.31 -3.59
N PHE A 45 -7.76 3.21 -3.05
CA PHE A 45 -6.42 2.90 -2.55
C PHE A 45 -6.35 2.93 -1.02
N PHE A 46 -5.44 2.13 -0.47
CA PHE A 46 -5.14 2.11 0.95
C PHE A 46 -3.75 1.52 1.21
N ILE A 47 -3.15 1.90 2.33
CA ILE A 47 -1.94 1.28 2.87
C ILE A 47 -2.32 0.25 3.91
N TYR A 48 -1.76 -0.94 3.78
CA TYR A 48 -1.70 -1.93 4.85
C TYR A 48 -0.38 -1.78 5.59
N CYS A 49 -0.45 -1.36 6.85
CA CYS A 49 0.71 -1.18 7.71
C CYS A 49 0.87 -2.40 8.62
N LYS A 50 2.11 -2.86 8.78
CA LYS A 50 2.52 -3.90 9.72
C LYS A 50 3.73 -3.41 10.50
N ASN A 51 3.62 -3.44 11.83
CA ASN A 51 4.70 -3.07 12.74
C ASN A 51 4.58 -3.86 14.05
N VAL A 52 5.46 -3.60 15.01
CA VAL A 52 5.45 -4.29 16.32
C VAL A 52 4.17 -4.11 17.14
N LYS A 53 3.36 -3.09 16.84
CA LYS A 53 2.07 -2.85 17.50
C LYS A 53 0.91 -3.61 16.82
N GLY A 54 1.18 -4.29 15.72
CA GLY A 54 0.21 -5.08 14.97
C GLY A 54 0.01 -4.53 13.56
N HIS A 55 -1.24 -4.60 13.08
CA HIS A 55 -1.58 -4.29 11.70
C HIS A 55 -2.69 -3.24 11.61
N ASP A 56 -2.59 -2.31 10.66
CA ASP A 56 -3.64 -1.32 10.40
C ASP A 56 -3.89 -1.07 8.91
N LEU A 57 -4.99 -0.39 8.61
CA LEU A 57 -5.38 0.06 7.28
C LEU A 57 -5.58 1.57 7.29
N ILE A 58 -4.94 2.25 6.33
CA ILE A 58 -5.05 3.69 6.12
C ILE A 58 -5.60 3.92 4.71
N ALA A 59 -6.82 4.46 4.61
CA ALA A 59 -7.39 4.86 3.33
C ALA A 59 -6.68 6.11 2.81
N ILE A 60 -6.29 6.11 1.53
CA ILE A 60 -5.57 7.21 0.90
C ILE A 60 -6.17 7.53 -0.47
N THR A 61 -5.88 8.72 -1.00
CA THR A 61 -6.29 9.11 -2.35
C THR A 61 -5.39 8.46 -3.42
N ALA A 62 -5.76 8.61 -4.69
CA ALA A 62 -4.91 8.16 -5.79
C ALA A 62 -3.61 8.99 -5.88
N GLU A 63 -3.70 10.28 -5.59
CA GLU A 63 -2.58 11.22 -5.54
C GLU A 63 -1.59 10.81 -4.42
N ASP A 64 -2.11 10.54 -3.22
CA ASP A 64 -1.29 10.10 -2.09
C ASP A 64 -0.65 8.73 -2.37
N ALA A 65 -1.34 7.84 -3.10
CA ALA A 65 -0.78 6.56 -3.51
C ALA A 65 0.42 6.73 -4.46
N PHE A 66 0.32 7.67 -5.41
CA PHE A 66 1.41 7.99 -6.33
C PHE A 66 2.60 8.62 -5.58
N GLU A 67 2.32 9.56 -4.67
CA GLU A 67 3.36 10.15 -3.81
C GLU A 67 4.03 9.13 -2.91
N TRP A 68 3.28 8.17 -2.37
CA TRP A 68 3.82 7.05 -1.60
C TRP A 68 4.80 6.21 -2.45
N LEU A 69 4.42 5.87 -3.68
CA LEU A 69 5.28 5.12 -4.60
C LEU A 69 6.57 5.89 -4.92
N ARG A 70 6.45 7.20 -5.18
CA ARG A 70 7.59 8.08 -5.44
C ARG A 70 8.54 8.16 -4.26
N LYS A 71 8.01 8.36 -3.05
CA LYS A 71 8.80 8.51 -1.82
C LYS A 71 9.62 7.26 -1.50
N HIS A 72 9.11 6.08 -1.84
CA HIS A 72 9.75 4.79 -1.56
C HIS A 72 10.55 4.23 -2.74
N ASP A 73 10.67 4.99 -3.84
CA ASP A 73 11.36 4.57 -5.06
C ASP A 73 10.77 3.28 -5.68
N LEU A 74 9.43 3.22 -5.74
CA LEU A 74 8.65 2.07 -6.21
C LEU A 74 7.73 2.41 -7.39
N LEU A 75 8.00 3.52 -8.09
CA LEU A 75 7.20 3.96 -9.24
C LEU A 75 7.20 2.89 -10.35
N ASP A 76 8.30 2.17 -10.54
CA ASP A 76 8.43 1.06 -11.51
C ASP A 76 7.38 -0.05 -11.28
N LYS A 77 7.04 -0.34 -10.01
CA LYS A 77 6.01 -1.33 -9.64
C LYS A 77 4.60 -0.87 -9.98
N ALA A 78 4.37 0.45 -10.00
CA ALA A 78 3.10 1.02 -10.43
C ALA A 78 2.86 0.80 -11.92
N TYR A 79 3.88 1.02 -12.76
CA TYR A 79 3.79 0.84 -14.21
C TYR A 79 3.47 -0.59 -14.62
N LYS A 80 4.07 -1.59 -13.95
CA LYS A 80 3.75 -3.01 -14.16
C LYS A 80 2.34 -3.39 -13.74
N SER A 81 1.79 -2.74 -12.71
CA SER A 81 0.48 -3.06 -12.16
C SER A 81 -0.68 -2.29 -12.84
N LEU A 82 -0.37 -1.20 -13.55
CA LEU A 82 -1.37 -0.31 -14.16
C LEU A 82 -1.40 -0.38 -15.71
N ASN A 83 -0.55 -1.20 -16.36
CA ASN A 83 -0.44 -1.27 -17.83
C ASN A 83 -0.23 0.10 -18.50
N ILE A 84 0.41 1.03 -17.80
CA ILE A 84 0.80 2.31 -18.39
C ILE A 84 2.13 2.06 -19.07
N SER A 85 2.10 1.84 -20.39
CA SER A 85 3.30 1.84 -21.22
C SER A 85 3.96 3.21 -21.09
N ASP A 86 5.20 3.21 -20.61
CA ASP A 86 6.06 4.38 -20.64
C ASP A 86 6.21 4.81 -22.11
N SER A 87 5.49 5.85 -22.50
CA SER A 87 5.64 6.50 -23.80
C SER A 87 6.88 7.39 -23.73
N SER A 88 8.05 6.77 -23.72
CA SER A 88 9.35 7.42 -23.88
C SER A 88 9.95 7.06 -25.24
#